data_AF-T0M6A2-F1
#
_entry.id   AF-T0M6A2-F1
#
_cell.length_a   1.000
_cell.length_b   1.000
_cell.length_c   1.000
_cell.angle_alpha   90.00
_cell.angle_beta   90.00
_cell.angle_gamma   90.00
#
_symmetry.space_group_name_H-M   'P 1'
#
loop_
_entity.id
_entity.type
_entity.pdbx_description
1 polymer ?
#
loop_
_entity_poly.entity_id
_entity_poly.type
_entity_poly.pdbx_seq_one_letter_code
_entity_poly.pdbx_strand_id
1 'polypeptide(L)'
;MITKELTLYKIKEVAVNSHRAVYNTAQLSSLIGKDFNTASVYLTRLWKNGVAKRLLRGKISFIDNDFVIASQLIEPSYISLSSALLFHNVSQQVPHRIQSVTPVNSITYDNLGLEYHRIPPRAHVWL
;
A
#
# COMPACT_ATOMS: atom_id res chain seq x y z
N MET A 1 11.85 12.69 16.68
CA MET A 1 13.06 12.62 15.82
C MET A 1 13.83 11.37 16.20
N ILE A 2 13.98 10.40 15.29
CA ILE A 2 14.69 9.13 15.58
C ILE A 2 16.19 9.36 15.31
N THR A 3 16.95 9.67 16.36
CA THR A 3 18.40 9.96 16.31
C THR A 3 19.28 8.85 16.90
N LYS A 4 18.84 7.59 16.85
CA LYS A 4 19.66 6.41 17.19
C LYS A 4 19.55 5.37 16.08
N GLU A 5 20.69 5.10 15.44
CA GLU A 5 20.97 4.13 14.35
C GLU A 5 19.75 3.59 13.58
N LEU A 6 19.65 3.99 12.31
CA LEU A 6 18.54 3.62 11.43
C LEU A 6 18.79 2.25 10.78
N THR A 7 18.59 1.17 11.53
CA THR A 7 18.59 -0.20 10.98
C THR A 7 17.33 -0.47 10.16
N LEU A 8 17.43 -1.32 9.13
CA LEU A 8 16.31 -1.68 8.26
C LEU A 8 15.12 -2.26 9.06
N TYR A 9 15.40 -3.07 10.08
CA TYR A 9 14.40 -3.64 10.98
C TYR A 9 13.70 -2.58 11.83
N LYS A 10 14.42 -1.57 12.30
CA LYS A 10 13.85 -0.47 13.07
C LYS A 10 12.93 0.40 12.20
N ILE A 11 13.26 0.58 10.92
CA ILE A 11 12.36 1.24 9.96
C ILE A 11 11.07 0.43 9.81
N LYS A 12 11.17 -0.90 9.66
CA LYS A 12 10.00 -1.78 9.59
C LYS A 12 9.13 -1.68 10.85
N GLU A 13 9.73 -1.71 12.03
CA GLU A 13 9.02 -1.60 13.31
C GLU A 13 8.23 -0.28 13.42
N VAL A 14 8.88 0.85 13.10
CA VAL A 14 8.23 2.17 13.10
C VAL A 14 7.13 2.23 12.05
N ALA A 15 7.33 1.62 10.88
CA ALA A 15 6.32 1.55 9.82
C ALA A 15 5.08 0.75 10.26
N VAL A 16 5.28 -0.44 10.86
CA VAL A 16 4.17 -1.28 11.34
C VAL A 16 3.37 -0.57 12.44
N ASN A 17 4.05 0.16 13.34
CA ASN A 17 3.39 0.91 14.41
C ASN A 17 2.60 2.14 13.93
N SER A 18 2.81 2.61 12.70
CA SER A 18 2.13 3.79 12.16
C SER A 18 0.78 3.47 11.49
N HIS A 19 0.31 2.22 11.55
CA HIS A 19 -0.89 1.71 10.85
C HIS A 19 -0.84 1.82 9.32
N ARG A 20 0.32 2.14 8.74
CA ARG A 20 0.55 2.11 7.29
C ARG A 20 1.57 1.04 6.97
N ALA A 21 1.25 0.19 6.00
CA ALA A 21 2.12 -0.87 5.52
C ALA A 21 2.78 -0.53 4.17
N VAL A 22 2.09 0.23 3.31
CA VAL A 22 2.58 0.61 1.97
C VAL A 22 3.21 1.99 1.99
N TYR A 23 4.40 2.11 1.42
CA TYR A 23 5.14 3.38 1.37
C TYR A 23 5.68 3.66 -0.02
N ASN A 24 5.52 4.90 -0.46
CA ASN A 24 6.32 5.49 -1.51
C ASN A 24 7.58 6.19 -0.94
N THR A 25 8.48 6.64 -1.82
CA THR A 25 9.74 7.31 -1.40
C THR A 25 9.52 8.54 -0.52
N ALA A 26 8.50 9.37 -0.83
CA ALA A 26 8.22 10.60 -0.08
C ALA A 26 7.65 10.30 1.32
N GLN A 27 6.76 9.31 1.42
CA GLN A 27 6.25 8.81 2.70
C GLN A 27 7.36 8.19 3.55
N LEU A 28 8.25 7.41 2.93
CA LEU A 28 9.40 6.83 3.62
C LEU A 28 10.37 7.92 4.11
N SER A 29 10.65 8.93 3.28
CA SER A 29 11.45 10.11 3.64
C SER A 29 10.91 10.80 4.89
N SER A 30 9.59 10.99 4.94
CA SER A 30 8.89 11.55 6.10
C SER A 30 8.99 10.64 7.33
N LEU A 31 8.85 9.31 7.15
CA LEU A 31 8.94 8.32 8.22
C LEU A 31 10.34 8.31 8.89
N ILE A 32 11.40 8.33 8.09
CA ILE A 32 12.78 8.19 8.59
C ILE A 32 13.48 9.53 8.87
N GLY A 33 12.85 10.66 8.53
CA GLY A 33 13.42 12.00 8.70
C GLY A 33 14.68 12.22 7.87
N LYS A 34 14.70 11.72 6.63
CA LYS A 34 15.81 11.89 5.67
C LYS A 34 15.31 12.50 4.38
N ASP A 35 16.21 13.11 3.62
CA ASP A 35 15.89 13.66 2.30
C ASP A 35 15.44 12.56 1.31
N PHE A 36 14.81 12.98 0.21
CA PHE A 36 14.24 12.08 -0.79
C PHE A 36 15.27 11.12 -1.40
N ASN A 37 16.50 11.57 -1.67
CA ASN A 37 17.53 10.74 -2.30
C ASN A 37 18.01 9.65 -1.33
N THR A 38 18.28 10.03 -0.08
CA THR A 38 18.62 9.08 0.97
C THR A 38 17.48 8.07 1.19
N ALA A 39 16.22 8.54 1.24
CA ALA A 39 15.07 7.67 1.38
C ALA A 39 14.92 6.68 0.21
N SER A 40 15.20 7.11 -1.02
CA SER A 40 15.18 6.24 -2.20
C SER A 40 16.21 5.09 -2.09
N VAL A 41 17.39 5.39 -1.56
CA VAL A 41 18.41 4.37 -1.26
C VAL A 41 17.92 3.39 -0.20
N TYR A 42 17.34 3.89 0.90
CA TYR A 42 16.77 3.03 1.95
C TYR A 42 15.61 2.17 1.42
N LEU A 43 14.70 2.74 0.62
CA LEU A 43 13.61 2.01 -0.02
C LEU A 43 14.17 0.83 -0.83
N THR A 44 15.23 1.07 -1.59
CA THR A 44 15.90 0.03 -2.37
C THR A 44 16.55 -1.04 -1.50
N ARG A 45 17.24 -0.62 -0.43
CA ARG A 45 17.86 -1.54 0.53
C ARG A 45 16.81 -2.41 1.23
N LEU A 46 15.68 -1.83 1.63
CA LEU A 46 14.61 -2.55 2.33
C LEU A 46 14.10 -3.74 1.53
N TRP A 47 13.80 -3.56 0.23
CA TRP A 47 13.30 -4.68 -0.57
C TRP A 47 14.40 -5.63 -1.02
N LYS A 48 15.62 -5.14 -1.32
CA LYS A 48 16.74 -6.01 -1.70
C LYS A 48 17.19 -6.93 -0.57
N ASN A 49 17.06 -6.50 0.69
CA ASN A 49 17.38 -7.31 1.86
C ASN A 49 16.17 -8.11 2.38
N GLY A 50 15.05 -8.17 1.65
CA GLY A 50 13.87 -8.95 2.02
C GLY A 50 13.09 -8.42 3.23
N VAL A 51 13.40 -7.22 3.72
CA VAL A 51 12.69 -6.60 4.86
C VAL A 51 11.31 -6.09 4.45
N ALA A 52 11.15 -5.72 3.19
CA ALA A 52 9.89 -5.28 2.58
C ALA A 52 9.67 -5.94 1.21
N LYS A 53 8.41 -6.11 0.82
CA LYS A 53 8.01 -6.56 -0.51
C LYS A 53 8.02 -5.38 -1.47
N ARG A 54 8.63 -5.52 -2.65
CA ARG A 54 8.50 -4.51 -3.71
C ARG A 54 7.16 -4.67 -4.41
N LEU A 55 6.38 -3.59 -4.49
CA LEU A 55 5.08 -3.59 -5.17
C LEU A 55 5.22 -3.04 -6.59
N LEU A 56 5.73 -1.81 -6.70
CA LEU A 56 5.96 -1.09 -7.95
C LEU A 56 7.30 -0.36 -7.87
N ARG A 57 7.70 0.32 -8.95
CA ARG A 57 8.83 1.25 -8.87
C ARG A 57 8.52 2.34 -7.84
N GLY A 58 9.40 2.46 -6.84
CA GLY A 58 9.27 3.47 -5.78
C GLY A 58 8.15 3.20 -4.77
N LYS A 59 7.58 1.98 -4.73
CA LYS A 59 6.59 1.58 -3.71
C LYS A 59 6.89 0.21 -3.14
N ILE A 60 6.88 0.10 -1.81
CA ILE A 60 7.13 -1.12 -1.05
C ILE A 60 6.02 -1.38 -0.03
N SER A 61 5.88 -2.62 0.42
CA SER A 61 5.03 -3.00 1.55
C SER A 61 5.83 -3.70 2.64
N PHE A 62 5.55 -3.38 3.90
CA PHE A 62 6.10 -4.10 5.06
C PHE A 62 5.27 -5.32 5.49
N ILE A 63 4.07 -5.48 4.91
CA ILE A 63 3.14 -6.58 5.18
C ILE A 63 2.76 -7.25 3.85
N ASP A 64 2.57 -8.56 3.87
CA ASP A 64 2.06 -9.32 2.73
C ASP A 64 0.57 -9.64 2.94
N ASN A 65 -0.27 -8.62 2.76
CA ASN A 65 -1.72 -8.75 2.85
C ASN A 65 -2.34 -7.93 1.72
N ASP A 66 -2.98 -8.61 0.79
CA ASP A 66 -3.43 -7.97 -0.45
C ASP A 66 -4.55 -6.95 -0.23
N PHE A 67 -5.41 -7.10 0.79
CA PHE A 67 -6.42 -6.09 1.13
C PHE A 67 -5.79 -4.81 1.67
N VAL A 68 -4.79 -4.94 2.55
CA VAL A 68 -4.03 -3.79 3.06
C VAL A 68 -3.27 -3.11 1.92
N ILE A 69 -2.65 -3.90 1.04
CA ILE A 69 -1.93 -3.37 -0.12
C ILE A 69 -2.90 -2.65 -1.06
N ALA A 70 -4.05 -3.24 -1.39
CA ALA A 70 -5.04 -2.63 -2.28
C ALA A 70 -5.55 -1.28 -1.78
N SER A 71 -5.84 -1.18 -0.48
CA SER A 71 -6.34 0.07 0.12
C SER A 71 -5.29 1.19 0.20
N GLN A 72 -3.99 0.86 0.30
CA GLN A 72 -2.92 1.83 0.54
C GLN A 72 -2.01 2.10 -0.66
N LEU A 73 -2.02 1.23 -1.68
CA LEU A 73 -1.18 1.39 -2.88
C LEU A 73 -1.64 2.57 -3.75
N ILE A 74 -2.95 2.78 -3.83
CA ILE A 74 -3.58 3.95 -4.46
C ILE A 74 -4.51 4.56 -3.42
N GLU A 75 -4.36 5.87 -3.16
CA GLU A 75 -5.13 6.58 -2.14
C GLU A 75 -5.86 7.79 -2.76
N PRO A 76 -7.14 8.02 -2.42
CA PRO A 76 -7.98 7.15 -1.58
C PRO A 76 -8.46 5.91 -2.36
N SER A 77 -8.56 4.77 -1.70
CA SER A 77 -9.17 3.57 -2.26
C SER A 77 -9.83 2.68 -1.20
N TYR A 78 -10.94 2.04 -1.58
CA TYR A 78 -11.76 1.21 -0.68
C TYR A 78 -12.05 -0.15 -1.31
N ILE A 79 -11.88 -1.21 -0.53
CA ILE A 79 -12.26 -2.57 -0.93
C ILE A 79 -13.75 -2.59 -1.25
N SER A 80 -14.10 -3.04 -2.45
CA SER A 80 -15.44 -2.87 -3.03
C SER A 80 -15.86 -4.09 -3.85
N LEU A 81 -17.07 -4.04 -4.43
CA LEU A 81 -17.59 -5.04 -5.37
C LEU A 81 -17.53 -6.47 -4.79
N SER A 82 -17.06 -7.44 -5.58
CA SER A 82 -16.98 -8.84 -5.16
C SER A 82 -16.07 -9.04 -3.95
N SER A 83 -15.02 -8.24 -3.82
CA SER A 83 -14.08 -8.32 -2.70
C SER A 83 -14.69 -7.85 -1.39
N ALA A 84 -15.55 -6.83 -1.41
CA ALA A 84 -16.29 -6.41 -0.22
C ALA A 84 -17.33 -7.45 0.21
N LEU A 85 -18.02 -8.08 -0.74
CA LEU A 85 -18.96 -9.16 -0.44
C LEU A 85 -18.26 -10.34 0.24
N LEU A 86 -17.07 -10.72 -0.23
CA LEU A 86 -16.24 -11.74 0.42
C LEU A 86 -15.79 -11.27 1.82
N PHE A 87 -15.25 -10.06 1.92
CA PHE A 87 -14.71 -9.52 3.17
C PHE A 87 -15.77 -9.45 4.29
N HIS A 88 -17.02 -9.15 3.94
CA HIS A 88 -18.14 -9.11 4.88
C HIS A 88 -18.91 -10.45 5.01
N ASN A 89 -18.37 -11.54 4.46
CA ASN A 89 -18.98 -12.88 4.47
C ASN A 89 -20.40 -12.93 3.83
N VAL A 90 -20.70 -12.00 2.92
CA VAL A 90 -21.96 -11.97 2.14
C VAL A 90 -21.87 -12.96 0.97
N SER A 91 -20.67 -13.17 0.42
CA SER A 91 -20.39 -14.19 -0.61
C SER A 91 -19.19 -15.03 -0.21
N GLN A 92 -19.21 -16.32 -0.58
CA GLN A 92 -18.07 -17.24 -0.42
C GLN A 92 -17.22 -17.37 -1.70
N GLN A 93 -17.63 -16.70 -2.78
CA GLN A 93 -16.88 -16.72 -4.02
C GLN A 93 -15.59 -15.93 -3.87
N VAL A 94 -14.46 -16.62 -4.02
CA VAL A 94 -13.14 -15.97 -4.00
C VAL A 94 -12.95 -15.19 -5.30
N PRO A 95 -12.80 -13.86 -5.24
CA PRO A 95 -12.61 -13.07 -6.45
C PRO A 95 -11.23 -13.35 -7.02
N HIS A 96 -11.13 -13.37 -8.35
CA HIS A 96 -9.85 -13.58 -9.03
C HIS A 96 -8.83 -12.47 -8.74
N ARG A 97 -9.32 -11.26 -8.43
CA ARG A 97 -8.54 -10.07 -8.06
C ARG A 97 -9.21 -9.33 -6.94
N ILE A 98 -8.43 -8.68 -6.09
CA ILE A 98 -8.97 -7.76 -5.10
C ILE A 98 -9.39 -6.48 -5.80
N GLN A 99 -10.69 -6.22 -5.71
CA GLN A 99 -11.37 -5.11 -6.36
C GLN A 99 -11.52 -3.95 -5.37
N SER A 100 -11.08 -2.79 -5.81
CA SER A 100 -11.20 -1.55 -5.05
C SER A 100 -11.78 -0.44 -5.90
N VAL A 101 -12.44 0.51 -5.25
CA VAL A 101 -12.94 1.73 -5.86
C VAL A 101 -12.01 2.89 -5.54
N THR A 102 -11.83 3.81 -6.48
CA THR A 102 -10.98 5.00 -6.31
C THR A 102 -11.45 6.16 -7.18
N PRO A 103 -11.20 7.43 -6.82
CA PRO A 103 -11.52 8.57 -7.69
C PRO A 103 -10.58 8.69 -8.91
N VAL A 104 -9.43 8.03 -8.90
CA VAL A 104 -8.48 8.05 -10.02
C VAL A 104 -8.91 7.09 -11.14
N ASN A 105 -8.21 7.12 -12.27
CA ASN A 105 -8.50 6.24 -13.40
C ASN A 105 -8.41 4.77 -13.02
N SER A 106 -9.31 3.96 -13.61
CA SER A 106 -9.30 2.51 -13.45
C SER A 106 -7.94 1.96 -13.89
N ILE A 107 -7.40 1.04 -13.11
CA ILE A 107 -6.09 0.45 -13.35
C ILE A 107 -6.06 -0.96 -12.78
N THR A 108 -5.35 -1.83 -13.49
CA THR A 108 -5.20 -3.24 -13.12
C THR A 108 -3.73 -3.55 -12.95
N TYR A 109 -3.38 -4.23 -11.85
CA TYR A 109 -2.03 -4.74 -11.59
C TYR A 109 -2.07 -6.27 -11.53
N ASP A 110 -1.88 -6.91 -12.69
CA ASP A 110 -1.92 -8.38 -12.82
C ASP A 110 -0.98 -9.09 -11.85
N ASN A 111 0.26 -8.62 -11.77
CA ASN A 111 1.29 -9.20 -10.92
C ASN A 111 1.01 -9.06 -9.41
N LEU A 112 0.07 -8.19 -9.02
CA LEU A 112 -0.33 -7.98 -7.64
C LEU A 112 -1.74 -8.53 -7.36
N GLY A 113 -2.46 -9.04 -8.37
CA GLY A 113 -3.84 -9.48 -8.22
C GLY A 113 -4.81 -8.35 -7.86
N LEU A 114 -4.53 -7.10 -8.26
CA LEU A 114 -5.31 -5.93 -7.88
C LEU A 114 -6.04 -5.31 -9.07
N GLU A 115 -7.26 -4.84 -8.82
CA GLU A 115 -8.10 -4.14 -9.79
C GLU A 115 -8.75 -2.91 -9.14
N TYR A 116 -8.59 -1.75 -9.77
CA TYR A 116 -9.16 -0.49 -9.32
C TYR A 116 -10.19 0.00 -10.31
N HIS A 117 -11.38 0.34 -9.82
CA HIS A 117 -12.47 0.90 -10.60
C HIS A 117 -12.64 2.38 -10.26
N ARG A 118 -12.62 3.23 -11.30
CA ARG A 118 -12.90 4.64 -11.15
C ARG A 118 -14.36 4.86 -10.76
N ILE A 119 -14.57 5.66 -9.72
CA ILE A 119 -15.85 6.30 -9.46
C ILE A 119 -15.67 7.82 -9.54
N PRO A 120 -16.56 8.57 -10.21
CA PRO A 120 -16.44 10.01 -10.26
C PRO A 120 -16.44 10.60 -8.84
N PRO A 121 -15.57 11.59 -8.54
CA PRO A 121 -15.44 12.16 -7.19
C PRO A 121 -16.76 12.63 -6.57
N ARG A 122 -17.73 13.05 -7.39
CA ARG A 122 -19.07 13.49 -6.96
C ARG A 122 -19.90 12.38 -6.32
N ALA A 123 -19.67 11.11 -6.68
CA ALA A 123 -20.36 9.97 -6.08
C ALA A 123 -19.71 9.52 -4.76
N HIS A 124 -18.56 10.08 -4.39
CA HIS A 124 -17.80 9.68 -3.20
C HIS A 124 -18.22 10.42 -1.91
N VAL A 125 -19.06 11.44 -2.01
CA VAL A 125 -19.44 12.34 -0.88
C VAL A 125 -20.49 11.71 0.06
N TRP A 126 -21.08 10.58 -0.30
CA TRP A 126 -22.23 9.98 0.41
C TRP A 126 -21.99 8.55 0.95
N LEU A 127 -20.74 8.07 0.96
CA LEU A 127 -20.32 6.79 1.54
C LEU A 127 -19.40 7.05 2.73
#